data_AF-A0A1R4HEI8-F1
#
_entry.id   AF-A0A1R4HEI8-F1
#
_cell.length_a   1.000
_cell.length_b   1.000
_cell.length_c   1.000
_cell.angle_alpha   90.00
_cell.angle_beta   90.00
_cell.angle_gamma   90.00
#
_symmetry.space_group_name_H-M   'P 1'
#
loop_
_entity.id
_entity.type
_entity.pdbx_description
1 polymer ?
#
loop_
_entity_poly.entity_id
_entity_poly.type
_entity_poly.pdbx_seq_one_letter_code
_entity_poly.pdbx_strand_id
1 'polypeptide(L)'
;MPAVPGRPPELEALCIAPFGMEEGTQQELPDDKFGLVIGEPVRFRFFASTTRRDDRVGVRLDHWTDDEISELDEIEITLPEEGFRPGEVVPVHLCAAVTEVGTLELQAVSEKNNSRWKIELDVRAGD
;
A
#
# COMPACT_ATOMS: atom_id res chain seq x y z
N MET A 1 1.36 -18.96 5.78
CA MET A 1 1.25 -20.43 5.59
C MET A 1 1.81 -20.79 4.20
N PRO A 2 2.33 -22.01 3.93
CA PRO A 2 2.83 -22.36 2.59
C PRO A 2 1.68 -22.36 1.57
N ALA A 3 1.94 -21.90 0.34
CA ALA A 3 0.94 -21.82 -0.72
C ALA A 3 0.36 -23.21 -1.06
N VAL A 4 -0.97 -23.36 -0.96
CA VAL A 4 -1.67 -24.59 -1.37
C VAL A 4 -2.01 -24.49 -2.86
N PRO A 5 -1.51 -25.42 -3.71
CA PRO A 5 -1.86 -25.44 -5.13
C PRO A 5 -3.38 -25.49 -5.33
N GLY A 6 -3.94 -24.52 -6.07
CA GLY A 6 -5.37 -24.46 -6.40
C GLY A 6 -6.26 -23.66 -5.44
N ARG A 7 -5.71 -23.10 -4.36
CA ARG A 7 -6.40 -22.09 -3.54
C ARG A 7 -5.84 -20.69 -3.90
N PRO A 8 -6.68 -19.67 -4.14
CA PRO A 8 -6.17 -18.32 -4.28
C PRO A 8 -5.38 -17.94 -3.02
N PRO A 9 -4.30 -17.16 -3.14
CA PRO A 9 -3.56 -16.69 -1.98
C PRO A 9 -4.55 -15.99 -1.03
N GLU A 10 -4.43 -16.29 0.27
CA GLU A 10 -5.23 -15.64 1.29
C GLU A 10 -4.92 -14.15 1.23
N LEU A 11 -5.96 -13.35 1.00
CA LEU A 11 -5.82 -11.90 0.90
C LEU A 11 -5.72 -11.35 2.32
N GLU A 12 -4.72 -10.52 2.56
CA GLU A 12 -4.51 -9.85 3.83
C GLU A 12 -4.53 -8.35 3.58
N ALA A 13 -5.39 -7.63 4.31
CA ALA A 13 -5.44 -6.17 4.25
C ALA A 13 -4.53 -5.58 5.33
N LEU A 14 -3.78 -4.54 4.97
CA LEU A 14 -2.94 -3.78 5.88
C LEU A 14 -3.46 -2.34 5.95
N CYS A 15 -3.75 -1.86 7.17
CA CYS A 15 -4.07 -0.45 7.38
C CYS A 15 -2.81 0.40 7.20
N ILE A 16 -2.74 1.13 6.09
CA ILE A 16 -1.67 2.09 5.78
C ILE A 16 -2.04 3.52 6.16
N ALA A 17 -3.34 3.84 6.20
CA ALA A 17 -3.87 5.16 6.52
C ALA A 17 -5.09 5.01 7.44
N PRO A 18 -5.01 5.46 8.70
CA PRO A 18 -6.08 5.32 9.66
C PRO A 18 -7.14 6.40 9.44
N PHE A 19 -8.34 6.17 9.96
CA PHE A 19 -9.39 7.19 9.93
C PHE A 19 -8.97 8.43 10.73
N GLY A 20 -9.26 9.61 10.18
CA GLY A 20 -8.94 10.89 10.82
C GLY A 20 -7.50 11.37 10.63
N MET A 21 -6.75 10.78 9.70
CA MET A 21 -5.46 11.29 9.26
C MET A 21 -5.62 12.71 8.70
N GLU A 22 -4.86 13.67 9.25
CA GLU A 22 -4.97 15.08 8.88
C GLU A 22 -4.19 15.39 7.58
N GLU A 23 -4.64 16.39 6.83
CA GLU A 23 -3.96 16.85 5.62
C GLU A 23 -2.53 17.33 5.95
N GLY A 24 -1.56 16.95 5.10
CA GLY A 24 -0.15 17.24 5.32
C GLY A 24 0.53 16.34 6.36
N THR A 25 -0.19 15.37 6.94
CA THR A 25 0.42 14.34 7.79
C THR A 25 0.87 13.15 6.95
N GLN A 26 1.90 12.47 7.46
CA GLN A 26 2.41 11.24 6.89
C GLN A 26 2.59 10.20 7.99
N GLN A 27 2.56 8.95 7.58
CA GLN A 27 2.62 7.82 8.47
C GLN A 27 3.50 6.75 7.85
N GLU A 28 4.59 6.44 8.54
CA GLU A 28 5.55 5.43 8.14
C GLU A 28 5.17 4.08 8.77
N LEU A 29 5.40 3.00 8.03
CA LEU A 29 5.23 1.61 8.46
C LEU A 29 6.60 0.89 8.46
N PRO A 30 7.55 1.28 9.34
CA PRO A 30 8.90 0.73 9.31
C PRO A 30 8.98 -0.75 9.69
N ASP A 31 8.00 -1.24 10.47
CA ASP A 31 7.91 -2.64 10.88
C ASP A 31 7.36 -3.55 9.76
N ASP A 32 6.65 -2.98 8.78
CA ASP A 32 6.07 -3.70 7.66
C ASP A 32 6.97 -3.63 6.43
N LYS A 33 7.72 -4.71 6.20
CA LYS A 33 8.70 -4.81 5.11
C LYS A 33 8.13 -5.55 3.91
N PHE A 34 8.31 -4.96 2.73
CA PHE A 34 7.83 -5.47 1.46
C PHE A 34 8.98 -5.69 0.49
N GLY A 35 8.81 -6.65 -0.42
CA GLY A 35 9.70 -6.85 -1.56
C GLY A 35 9.12 -6.15 -2.78
N LEU A 36 9.77 -5.09 -3.25
CA LEU A 36 9.34 -4.32 -4.42
C LEU A 36 10.16 -4.73 -5.65
N VAL A 37 9.48 -5.16 -6.72
CA VAL A 37 10.14 -5.52 -7.98
C VAL A 37 10.35 -4.27 -8.82
N ILE A 38 11.59 -3.94 -9.12
CA ILE A 38 11.95 -2.74 -9.87
C ILE A 38 12.05 -3.03 -11.37
N GLY A 39 11.66 -2.09 -12.24
CA GLY A 39 11.76 -2.23 -13.70
C GLY A 39 10.74 -3.17 -14.34
N GLU A 40 9.82 -3.73 -13.57
CA GLU A 40 8.68 -4.52 -14.05
C GLU A 40 7.36 -3.87 -13.60
N PRO A 41 6.24 -4.09 -14.33
CA PRO A 41 4.95 -3.58 -13.92
C PRO A 41 4.51 -4.26 -12.61
N VAL A 42 4.24 -3.45 -11.60
CA VAL A 42 3.69 -3.87 -10.31
C VAL A 42 2.27 -3.35 -10.15
N ARG A 43 1.41 -4.15 -9.53
CA ARG A 43 0.00 -3.82 -9.28
C ARG A 43 -0.22 -3.59 -7.80
N PHE A 44 -0.84 -2.47 -7.47
CA PHE A 44 -1.28 -2.11 -6.14
C PHE A 44 -2.79 -2.12 -6.09
N ARG A 45 -3.35 -3.05 -5.30
CA ARG A 45 -4.79 -3.11 -5.03
C ARG A 45 -5.06 -2.34 -3.75
N PHE A 46 -5.89 -1.32 -3.84
CA PHE A 46 -6.25 -0.48 -2.70
C PHE A 46 -7.62 -0.87 -2.17
N PHE A 47 -7.80 -0.67 -0.88
CA PHE A 47 -9.00 -1.05 -0.16
C PHE A 47 -9.35 0.09 0.79
N ALA A 48 -10.64 0.39 0.92
CA ALA A 48 -11.17 1.43 1.78
C ALA A 48 -12.26 0.89 2.70
N SER A 49 -12.34 1.46 3.90
CA SER A 49 -13.42 1.17 4.86
C SER A 49 -13.98 2.47 5.42
N THR A 50 -15.30 2.56 5.51
CA THR A 50 -16.02 3.69 6.13
C THR A 50 -16.55 3.35 7.53
N THR A 51 -16.65 2.05 7.84
CA THR A 51 -17.17 1.50 9.10
C THR A 51 -16.05 1.26 10.11
N ARG A 52 -14.84 0.91 9.65
CA ARG A 52 -13.71 0.55 10.51
C ARG A 52 -12.82 1.75 10.84
N ARG A 53 -13.29 2.59 11.77
CA ARG A 53 -12.62 3.85 12.15
C ARG A 53 -11.56 3.72 13.26
N ASP A 54 -11.46 2.56 13.90
CA ASP A 54 -10.53 2.32 15.02
C ASP A 54 -9.24 1.61 14.56
N ASP A 55 -9.17 1.18 13.29
CA ASP A 55 -7.99 0.52 12.75
C ASP A 55 -6.81 1.49 12.78
N ARG A 56 -5.74 1.04 13.42
CA ARG A 56 -4.46 1.75 13.49
C ARG A 56 -3.56 1.30 12.36
N VAL A 57 -2.58 2.12 12.08
CA VAL A 57 -1.53 1.83 11.11
C VAL A 57 -0.80 0.55 11.53
N GLY A 58 -0.55 -0.33 10.57
CA GLY A 58 0.07 -1.62 10.82
C GLY A 58 -0.93 -2.72 11.20
N VAL A 59 -2.21 -2.40 11.43
CA VAL A 59 -3.23 -3.43 11.68
C VAL A 59 -3.42 -4.27 10.42
N ARG A 60 -3.34 -5.59 10.60
CA ARG A 60 -3.52 -6.59 9.56
C ARG A 60 -4.85 -7.30 9.76
N LEU A 61 -5.59 -7.49 8.67
CA LEU A 61 -6.86 -8.19 8.64
C LEU A 61 -6.74 -9.38 7.70
N ASP A 62 -6.92 -10.58 8.23
CA ASP A 62 -6.99 -11.83 7.48
C ASP A 62 -8.41 -12.16 6.99
N HIS A 63 -9.42 -11.48 7.53
CA HIS A 63 -10.82 -11.66 7.17
C HIS A 63 -11.64 -10.38 7.36
N TRP A 64 -12.57 -10.13 6.44
CA TRP A 64 -13.56 -9.05 6.50
C TRP A 64 -14.78 -9.42 5.67
N THR A 65 -15.88 -8.72 5.90
CA THR A 65 -17.09 -8.80 5.09
C THR A 65 -17.09 -7.74 3.98
N ASP A 66 -17.86 -7.96 2.92
CA ASP A 66 -17.98 -7.05 1.76
C ASP A 66 -18.52 -5.64 2.15
N ASP A 67 -19.23 -5.55 3.28
CA ASP A 67 -19.73 -4.29 3.85
C ASP A 67 -18.66 -3.56 4.71
N GLU A 68 -17.63 -4.28 5.15
CA GLU A 68 -16.55 -3.70 5.96
C GLU A 68 -15.47 -3.04 5.11
N ILE A 69 -15.10 -3.64 3.98
CA ILE A 69 -14.00 -3.16 3.14
C ILE A 69 -14.40 -3.27 1.67
N SER A 70 -14.34 -2.14 0.98
CA SER A 70 -14.55 -2.05 -0.47
C SER A 70 -13.21 -1.97 -1.19
N GLU A 71 -13.10 -2.67 -2.31
CA GLU A 71 -11.95 -2.55 -3.20
C GLU A 71 -12.04 -1.27 -4.04
N LEU A 72 -10.93 -0.55 -4.14
CA LEU A 72 -10.75 0.63 -4.99
C LEU A 72 -10.07 0.25 -6.30
N ASP A 73 -9.98 1.21 -7.23
CA ASP A 73 -9.21 1.04 -8.46
C ASP A 73 -7.77 0.59 -8.18
N GLU A 74 -7.34 -0.47 -8.87
CA GLU A 74 -5.96 -0.91 -8.82
C GLU A 74 -5.05 -0.01 -9.65
N ILE A 75 -3.83 0.20 -9.16
CA ILE A 75 -2.81 0.98 -9.86
C ILE A 75 -1.76 0.03 -10.40
N GLU A 76 -1.56 0.04 -11.72
CA GLU A 76 -0.42 -0.62 -12.37
C GLU A 76 0.65 0.43 -12.70
N ILE A 77 1.85 0.28 -12.16
CA ILE A 77 2.98 1.19 -12.39
C ILE A 77 4.27 0.39 -12.59
N THR A 78 5.13 0.85 -13.49
CA THR A 78 6.50 0.35 -13.60
C THR A 78 7.44 1.27 -12.85
N LEU A 79 8.16 0.73 -11.87
CA LEU A 79 8.99 1.53 -10.98
C LEU A 79 10.35 1.83 -11.62
N PRO A 80 10.81 3.10 -11.61
CA PRO A 80 12.13 3.45 -12.14
C PRO A 80 13.24 2.73 -11.39
N GLU A 81 14.31 2.40 -12.13
CA GLU A 81 15.43 1.61 -11.64
C GLU A 81 16.14 2.24 -10.44
N GLU A 82 16.27 3.57 -10.35
CA GLU A 82 16.90 4.28 -9.22
C GLU A 82 18.24 3.65 -8.71
N GLY A 83 19.01 3.06 -9.62
CA GLY A 83 20.28 2.38 -9.30
C GLY A 83 20.17 0.87 -9.02
N PHE A 84 18.97 0.32 -9.05
CA PHE A 84 18.69 -1.12 -9.06
C PHE A 84 18.61 -1.67 -10.48
N ARG A 85 18.64 -3.00 -10.60
CA ARG A 85 18.46 -3.68 -11.89
C ARG A 85 16.98 -3.99 -12.12
N PRO A 86 16.52 -4.02 -13.37
CA PRO A 86 15.18 -4.52 -13.69
C PRO A 86 15.04 -5.98 -13.24
N GLY A 87 13.91 -6.31 -12.60
CA GLY A 87 13.64 -7.60 -11.96
C GLY A 87 14.29 -7.77 -10.59
N GLU A 88 15.01 -6.78 -10.06
CA GLU A 88 15.55 -6.84 -8.71
C GLU A 88 14.45 -6.62 -7.66
N VAL A 89 14.41 -7.49 -6.64
CA VAL A 89 13.55 -7.32 -5.47
C VAL A 89 14.28 -6.49 -4.42
N VAL A 90 13.72 -5.32 -4.10
CA VAL A 90 14.26 -4.38 -3.12
C VAL A 90 13.41 -4.42 -1.84
N PRO A 91 14.01 -4.60 -0.66
CA PRO A 91 13.28 -4.44 0.60
C PRO A 91 12.92 -2.97 0.81
N VAL A 92 11.63 -2.71 0.97
CA VAL A 92 11.07 -1.37 1.18
C VAL A 92 10.14 -1.38 2.39
N HIS A 93 9.98 -0.23 3.04
CA HIS A 93 8.84 0.03 3.90
C HIS A 93 7.88 1.00 3.22
N LEU A 94 6.62 1.00 3.66
CA LEU A 94 5.60 1.88 3.11
C LEU A 94 5.49 3.14 3.97
N CYS A 95 5.20 4.26 3.32
CA CYS A 95 4.83 5.52 3.95
C CYS A 95 3.56 6.03 3.26
N ALA A 96 2.49 6.23 4.02
CA ALA A 96 1.28 6.85 3.51
C ALA A 96 1.26 8.32 3.90
N ALA A 97 0.78 9.19 3.02
CA ALA A 97 0.62 10.61 3.29
C ALA A 97 -0.70 11.12 2.72
N VAL A 98 -1.38 12.01 3.46
CA VAL A 98 -2.57 12.69 2.95
C VAL A 98 -2.14 14.06 2.44
N THR A 99 -2.34 14.31 1.14
CA THR A 99 -1.97 15.58 0.52
C THR A 99 -2.96 16.69 0.91
N GLU A 100 -2.57 17.96 0.75
CA GLU A 100 -3.43 19.13 0.98
C GLU A 100 -4.64 19.22 0.05
N VAL A 101 -4.70 18.37 -0.98
CA VAL A 101 -5.87 18.25 -1.86
C VAL A 101 -6.80 17.11 -1.44
N GLY A 102 -6.49 16.42 -0.34
CA GLY A 102 -7.28 15.32 0.22
C GLY A 102 -7.10 13.99 -0.53
N THR A 103 -5.94 13.78 -1.14
CA THR A 103 -5.58 12.55 -1.89
C THR A 103 -4.62 11.71 -1.04
N LEU A 104 -4.75 10.39 -1.09
CA LEU A 104 -3.83 9.48 -0.40
C LEU A 104 -2.63 9.17 -1.30
N GLU A 105 -1.44 9.50 -0.84
CA GLU A 105 -0.19 9.16 -1.48
C GLU A 105 0.48 8.01 -0.74
N LEU A 106 0.81 6.94 -1.47
CA LEU A 106 1.62 5.84 -0.95
C LEU A 106 3.04 5.95 -1.50
N GLN A 107 4.03 5.94 -0.62
CA GLN A 107 5.44 5.92 -0.98
C GLN A 107 6.05 4.59 -0.56
N ALA A 108 6.81 3.98 -1.46
CA ALA A 108 7.68 2.87 -1.12
C ALA A 108 9.10 3.40 -0.92
N VAL A 109 9.64 3.24 0.29
CA VAL A 109 10.95 3.76 0.69
C VAL A 109 11.93 2.61 0.81
N SER A 110 13.00 2.65 0.02
CA SER A 110 14.03 1.61 0.02
C SER A 110 14.84 1.58 1.31
N GLU A 111 15.10 0.37 1.80
CA GLU A 111 16.04 0.14 2.91
C GLU A 111 17.51 0.04 2.44
N LYS A 112 17.73 -0.16 1.13
CA LYS A 112 19.08 -0.35 0.55
C LYS A 112 19.73 0.98 0.15
N ASN A 113 18.94 1.90 -0.36
CA ASN A 113 19.35 3.25 -0.76
C ASN A 113 18.20 4.21 -0.44
N ASN A 114 18.46 5.51 -0.35
CA ASN A 114 17.42 6.50 -0.04
C ASN A 114 16.42 6.72 -1.20
N SER A 115 16.24 5.73 -2.09
CA SER A 115 15.27 5.76 -3.18
C SER A 115 13.85 5.72 -2.64
N ARG A 116 12.98 6.46 -3.32
CA ARG A 116 11.58 6.63 -2.94
C ARG A 116 10.72 6.60 -4.18
N TRP A 117 9.86 5.60 -4.25
CA TRP A 117 8.89 5.49 -5.33
C TRP A 117 7.53 6.01 -4.85
N LYS A 118 7.00 7.00 -5.57
CA LYS A 118 5.68 7.56 -5.31
C LYS A 118 4.61 6.78 -6.10
N ILE A 119 3.57 6.34 -5.40
CA ILE A 119 2.36 5.70 -5.91
C ILE A 119 1.18 6.55 -5.44
N GLU A 120 0.57 7.31 -6.35
CA GLU A 120 -0.51 8.24 -6.01
C GLU A 120 -1.87 7.59 -6.23
N LEU A 121 -2.72 7.57 -5.19
CA LEU A 121 -4.08 7.03 -5.25
C LEU A 121 -5.11 8.14 -5.02
N ASP A 122 -6.01 8.33 -5.99
CA ASP A 122 -7.18 9.17 -5.77
C ASP A 122 -8.26 8.43 -4.96
N VAL A 123 -8.44 8.84 -3.70
CA VAL A 123 -9.44 8.26 -2.79
C VAL A 123 -10.83 8.86 -2.95
N ARG A 124 -11.01 9.90 -3.79
CA ARG A 124 -12.31 10.56 -4.00
C ARG A 124 -13.17 9.89 -5.06
N ALA A 125 -12.60 8.98 -5.87
CA ALA A 125 -13.34 8.25 -6.89
C ALA A 125 -14.31 7.17 -6.34
N GLY A 126 -14.31 6.93 -5.03
CA GLY A 126 -15.12 5.90 -4.37
C GLY A 126 -16.42 6.36 -3.68
N ASP A 127 -16.89 7.60 -3.92
CA ASP A 127 -18.21 8.09 -3.47
C ASP A 127 -19.31 7.86 -4.52
#